data_AF-A0A842V5E9-F1
#
_entry.id   AF-A0A842V5E9-F1
#
_cell.length_a   1.000
_cell.length_b   1.000
_cell.length_c   1.000
_cell.angle_alpha   90.00
_cell.angle_beta   90.00
_cell.angle_gamma   90.00
#
_symmetry.space_group_name_H-M   'P 1'
#
loop_
_entity.id
_entity.type
_entity.pdbx_description
1 polymer ?
#
loop_
_entity_poly.entity_id
_entity_poly.type
_entity_poly.pdbx_seq_one_letter_code
_entity_poly.pdbx_strand_id
1 'polypeptide(L)'
;MRKRPSIIMALMIVILLLMLSTGCQESDDKDEEENFSEDQAAEENTGGGADESVNETGDEEPQENETSDVADDEDDAEPEPQPDPEPEYELVHTLADIDEIFQDDFFFIVGNQAPAMDVVTISEIQVALRDLDIQTGTAELADEVDDISAKNYIVVGNPCDNPAAAELMSDEIEEQDDCNVLESGTAQIRLFKTSPDSIAILVSGDRPVYTRIAGDVLGNFDEYPLTGTAVEIRGPADNPSLNLIE
;
A
#
# COMPACT_ATOMS: atom_id res chain seq x y z
N MET A 1 19.50 12.97 59.88
CA MET A 1 18.58 12.03 59.19
C MET A 1 19.36 11.33 58.09
N ARG A 2 19.63 10.03 58.23
CA ARG A 2 20.34 9.24 57.20
C ARG A 2 19.31 8.79 56.16
N LYS A 3 19.39 9.35 54.96
CA LYS A 3 18.57 8.95 53.79
C LYS A 3 18.90 7.48 53.50
N ARG A 4 17.92 6.59 53.68
CA ARG A 4 18.06 5.19 53.26
C ARG A 4 18.12 5.18 51.73
N PRO A 5 19.13 4.56 51.11
CA PRO A 5 19.18 4.45 49.66
C PRO A 5 17.97 3.66 49.18
N SER A 6 17.32 4.17 48.13
CA SER A 6 16.11 3.58 47.54
C SER A 6 16.46 2.23 46.92
N ILE A 7 15.78 1.17 47.35
CA ILE A 7 15.95 -0.21 46.86
C ILE A 7 15.82 -0.28 45.33
N ILE A 8 15.03 0.63 44.74
CA ILE A 8 14.82 0.74 43.29
C ILE A 8 16.13 1.06 42.55
N MET A 9 17.00 1.89 43.14
CA MET A 9 18.27 2.28 42.49
C MET A 9 19.28 1.13 42.48
N ALA A 10 19.25 0.25 43.49
CA ALA A 10 20.08 -0.94 43.51
C ALA A 10 19.63 -1.98 42.48
N LEU A 11 18.32 -2.09 42.24
CA LEU A 11 17.75 -3.05 41.30
C LEU A 11 18.04 -2.66 39.83
N MET A 12 17.97 -1.37 39.51
CA MET A 12 18.37 -0.83 38.19
C MET A 12 19.84 -1.12 37.85
N ILE A 13 20.75 -0.99 38.83
CA ILE A 13 22.19 -1.24 38.61
C ILE A 13 22.46 -2.73 38.32
N VAL A 14 21.72 -3.64 38.96
CA VAL A 14 21.86 -5.08 38.73
C VAL A 14 21.35 -5.48 37.34
N ILE A 15 20.23 -4.90 36.87
CA ILE A 15 19.70 -5.14 35.53
C ILE A 15 20.68 -4.61 34.45
N LEU A 16 21.24 -3.42 34.65
CA LEU A 16 22.23 -2.84 33.74
C LEU A 16 23.51 -3.69 33.65
N LEU A 17 23.96 -4.28 34.77
CA LEU A 17 25.13 -5.17 34.80
C LEU A 17 24.87 -6.53 34.13
N LEU A 18 23.64 -7.03 34.15
CA LEU A 18 23.28 -8.27 33.45
C LEU A 18 23.30 -8.09 31.93
N MET A 19 22.82 -6.96 31.42
CA MET A 19 22.82 -6.61 29.99
C MET A 19 24.24 -6.49 29.40
N LEU A 20 25.24 -6.14 30.21
CA LEU A 20 26.64 -6.01 29.75
C LEU A 20 27.40 -7.35 29.71
N SER A 21 26.79 -8.46 30.14
CA SER A 21 27.48 -9.75 30.27
C SER A 21 27.16 -10.77 29.16
N THR A 22 26.16 -10.51 28.32
CA THR A 22 25.90 -11.30 27.10
C THR A 22 26.77 -10.75 25.96
N GLY A 23 28.06 -11.07 26.06
CA GLY A 23 29.07 -10.77 25.05
C GLY A 23 28.99 -11.70 23.84
N CYS A 24 29.45 -11.14 22.73
CA CYS A 24 29.63 -11.70 21.39
C CYS A 24 30.12 -13.16 21.38
N GLN A 25 29.38 -14.01 20.66
CA GLN A 25 29.88 -15.28 20.18
C GLN A 25 30.28 -15.08 18.71
N GLU A 26 31.56 -14.79 18.51
CA GLU A 26 32.22 -14.67 17.21
C GLU A 26 32.37 -16.08 16.63
N SER A 27 31.50 -16.44 15.68
CA SER A 27 31.66 -17.66 14.88
C SER A 27 32.49 -17.34 13.64
N ASP A 28 33.75 -17.78 13.68
CA ASP A 28 34.64 -17.96 12.52
C ASP A 28 34.02 -19.04 11.59
N ASP A 29 33.13 -18.63 10.68
CA ASP A 29 32.74 -19.48 9.56
C ASP A 29 33.67 -19.20 8.38
N LYS A 30 34.49 -20.21 8.11
CA LYS A 30 35.47 -20.26 7.03
C LYS A 30 34.76 -20.29 5.70
N ASP A 31 35.30 -19.50 4.78
CA ASP A 31 35.06 -19.51 3.35
C ASP A 31 35.13 -20.94 2.78
N GLU A 32 33.98 -21.50 2.41
CA GLU A 32 33.90 -22.52 1.35
C GLU A 32 33.49 -21.79 0.06
N GLU A 33 34.51 -21.34 -0.69
CA GLU A 33 34.39 -20.99 -2.10
C GLU A 33 33.99 -22.26 -2.88
N GLU A 34 32.69 -22.56 -2.94
CA GLU A 34 32.17 -23.47 -3.95
C GLU A 34 32.12 -22.75 -5.31
N ASN A 35 33.13 -23.07 -6.09
CA ASN A 35 33.32 -22.76 -7.49
C ASN A 35 32.14 -23.33 -8.32
N PHE A 36 31.04 -22.60 -8.44
CA PHE A 36 29.93 -22.97 -9.33
C PHE A 36 30.26 -22.53 -10.77
N SER A 37 31.04 -23.36 -11.45
CA SER A 37 31.22 -23.30 -12.90
C SER A 37 30.55 -24.52 -13.54
N GLU A 38 29.34 -24.34 -14.05
CA GLU A 38 28.67 -25.22 -15.02
C GLU A 38 27.62 -24.32 -15.73
N ASP A 39 27.91 -23.75 -16.90
CA ASP A 39 27.87 -24.39 -18.21
C ASP A 39 26.62 -25.28 -18.40
N GLN A 40 25.46 -24.64 -18.62
CA GLN A 40 24.33 -25.25 -19.33
C GLN A 40 23.78 -24.19 -20.30
N ALA A 41 24.25 -24.24 -21.55
CA ALA A 41 23.62 -25.00 -22.62
C ALA A 41 22.31 -24.35 -23.06
N ALA A 42 22.43 -23.56 -24.12
CA ALA A 42 21.33 -23.20 -25.00
C ALA A 42 20.61 -24.46 -25.49
N GLU A 43 19.38 -24.67 -25.03
CA GLU A 43 18.44 -25.53 -25.73
C GLU A 43 17.52 -24.65 -26.59
N GLU A 44 17.84 -24.63 -27.88
CA GLU A 44 16.91 -24.31 -28.95
C GLU A 44 15.70 -25.23 -28.84
N ASN A 45 14.58 -24.74 -28.30
CA ASN A 45 13.30 -25.40 -28.51
C ASN A 45 12.64 -24.82 -29.76
N THR A 46 13.07 -25.36 -30.91
CA THR A 46 12.39 -25.24 -32.20
C THR A 46 11.28 -26.30 -32.28
N GLY A 47 10.06 -25.91 -31.92
CA GLY A 47 8.82 -26.61 -32.28
C GLY A 47 7.76 -25.55 -32.55
N GLY A 48 7.28 -25.31 -33.77
CA GLY A 48 7.00 -26.27 -34.83
C GLY A 48 5.60 -26.85 -34.62
N GLY A 49 4.57 -26.04 -34.82
CA GLY A 49 3.17 -26.47 -34.73
C GLY A 49 2.22 -25.49 -35.42
N ALA A 50 1.78 -25.88 -36.62
CA ALA A 50 0.59 -25.49 -37.39
C ALA A 50 -0.24 -24.29 -36.88
N ASP A 51 -0.37 -23.19 -37.62
CA ASP A 51 -1.14 -23.07 -38.88
C ASP A 51 -2.60 -23.53 -38.71
N GLU A 52 -3.42 -22.64 -38.14
CA GLU A 52 -4.85 -22.54 -38.47
C GLU A 52 -5.18 -21.06 -38.68
N SER A 53 -4.92 -20.60 -39.90
CA SER A 53 -5.55 -19.42 -40.46
C SER A 53 -7.05 -19.65 -40.61
N VAL A 54 -7.87 -19.07 -39.75
CA VAL A 54 -9.30 -18.87 -40.04
C VAL A 54 -9.51 -17.40 -40.39
N ASN A 55 -9.66 -17.23 -41.69
CA ASN A 55 -10.07 -16.04 -42.40
C ASN A 55 -11.60 -15.94 -42.29
N GLU A 56 -12.14 -14.94 -41.58
CA GLU A 56 -13.50 -14.47 -41.82
C GLU A 56 -13.47 -12.97 -42.11
N THR A 57 -13.34 -12.71 -43.40
CA THR A 57 -13.72 -11.47 -44.07
C THR A 57 -15.25 -11.38 -43.98
N GLY A 58 -15.76 -10.49 -43.13
CA GLY A 58 -17.18 -10.20 -42.99
C GLY A 58 -17.47 -8.78 -43.47
N ASP A 59 -18.31 -8.70 -44.48
CA ASP A 59 -18.58 -7.57 -45.35
C ASP A 59 -19.02 -6.27 -44.65
N GLU A 60 -18.54 -5.17 -45.22
CA GLU A 60 -19.02 -3.80 -45.03
C GLU A 60 -20.47 -3.67 -45.54
N GLU A 61 -21.41 -3.30 -44.66
CA GLU A 61 -22.67 -2.67 -45.07
C GLU A 61 -22.61 -1.16 -44.76
N PRO A 62 -22.78 -0.28 -45.77
CA PRO A 62 -22.92 1.15 -45.55
C PRO A 62 -24.37 1.45 -45.18
N GLN A 63 -24.61 1.88 -43.93
CA GLN A 63 -25.91 2.43 -43.56
C GLN A 63 -25.91 3.95 -43.61
N GLU A 64 -26.93 4.43 -44.29
CA GLU A 64 -27.10 5.77 -44.80
C GLU A 64 -27.26 6.79 -43.68
N ASN A 65 -26.52 7.88 -43.83
CA ASN A 65 -26.59 9.08 -43.02
C ASN A 65 -27.89 9.84 -43.33
N GLU A 66 -28.94 9.58 -42.56
CA GLU A 66 -30.14 10.42 -42.53
C GLU A 66 -29.91 11.59 -41.56
N THR A 67 -29.53 12.73 -42.12
CA THR A 67 -29.57 14.03 -41.45
C THR A 67 -31.04 14.41 -41.20
N SER A 68 -31.52 14.11 -39.98
CA SER A 68 -32.77 14.65 -39.45
C SER A 68 -32.49 16.02 -38.84
N ASP A 69 -32.83 17.08 -39.58
CA ASP A 69 -32.95 18.45 -39.07
C ASP A 69 -34.09 18.49 -38.03
N VAL A 70 -33.77 18.21 -36.78
CA VAL A 70 -34.65 18.45 -35.63
C VAL A 70 -34.39 19.88 -35.17
N ALA A 71 -35.39 20.73 -35.35
CA ALA A 71 -35.37 22.11 -34.91
C ALA A 71 -35.12 22.18 -33.40
N ASP A 72 -34.11 22.98 -33.03
CA ASP A 72 -33.79 23.43 -31.68
C ASP A 72 -35.02 24.13 -31.06
N ASP A 73 -35.81 23.36 -30.29
CA ASP A 73 -36.56 23.93 -29.18
C ASP A 73 -35.55 24.13 -28.05
N GLU A 74 -35.04 25.36 -27.92
CA GLU A 74 -34.27 25.82 -26.75
C GLU A 74 -35.22 25.80 -25.54
N ASP A 75 -35.39 24.61 -24.96
CA ASP A 75 -36.10 24.41 -23.70
C ASP A 75 -35.24 25.06 -22.61
N ASP A 76 -35.76 26.15 -22.02
CA ASP A 76 -35.19 26.87 -20.88
C ASP A 76 -35.18 25.95 -19.64
N ALA A 77 -34.37 24.90 -19.66
CA ALA A 77 -34.17 24.03 -18.53
C ALA A 77 -33.54 24.87 -17.40
N GLU A 78 -34.30 25.03 -16.32
CA GLU A 78 -33.78 25.68 -15.12
C GLU A 78 -32.48 24.97 -14.73
N PRO A 79 -31.40 25.72 -14.44
CA PRO A 79 -30.12 25.12 -14.09
C PRO A 79 -30.32 24.20 -12.89
N GLU A 80 -29.91 22.94 -13.05
CA GLU A 80 -30.02 21.97 -11.96
C GLU A 80 -29.30 22.53 -10.72
N PRO A 81 -29.89 22.39 -9.53
CA PRO A 81 -29.26 22.84 -8.30
C PRO A 81 -27.90 22.18 -8.17
N GLN A 82 -26.85 23.00 -8.06
CA GLN A 82 -25.50 22.52 -7.83
C GLN A 82 -25.49 21.73 -6.50
N PRO A 83 -24.81 20.57 -6.44
CA PRO A 83 -24.68 19.83 -5.20
C PRO A 83 -24.03 20.72 -4.13
N ASP A 84 -24.49 20.61 -2.89
CA ASP A 84 -23.85 21.28 -1.77
C ASP A 84 -22.39 20.79 -1.68
N PRO A 85 -21.42 21.68 -1.38
CA PRO A 85 -20.03 21.29 -1.26
C PRO A 85 -19.88 20.22 -0.19
N GLU A 86 -19.11 19.17 -0.49
CA GLU A 86 -18.87 18.09 0.45
C GLU A 86 -18.17 18.63 1.72
N PRO A 87 -18.57 18.16 2.91
CA PRO A 87 -17.94 18.59 4.15
C PRO A 87 -16.47 18.14 4.21
N GLU A 88 -15.55 19.09 4.31
CA GLU A 88 -14.14 18.79 4.62
C GLU A 88 -13.99 18.39 6.10
N TYR A 89 -13.38 17.23 6.33
CA TYR A 89 -13.09 16.73 7.68
C TYR A 89 -11.61 16.91 7.99
N GLU A 90 -11.28 17.52 9.14
CA GLU A 90 -9.89 17.63 9.59
C GLU A 90 -9.38 16.27 10.11
N LEU A 91 -8.22 15.83 9.64
CA LEU A 91 -7.55 14.65 10.13
C LEU A 91 -6.94 14.95 11.51
N VAL A 92 -7.49 14.32 12.56
CA VAL A 92 -7.05 14.52 13.96
C VAL A 92 -5.81 13.70 14.30
N HIS A 93 -5.60 12.58 13.60
CA HIS A 93 -4.52 11.64 13.86
C HIS A 93 -3.41 11.77 12.81
N THR A 94 -2.21 11.38 13.22
CA THR A 94 -1.04 11.23 12.36
C THR A 94 -0.54 9.79 12.39
N LEU A 95 0.40 9.44 11.52
CA LEU A 95 1.10 8.15 11.56
C LEU A 95 1.92 7.95 12.86
N ALA A 96 2.16 9.00 13.64
CA ALA A 96 2.74 8.85 14.98
C ALA A 96 1.74 8.29 16.00
N ASP A 97 0.44 8.39 15.71
CA ASP A 97 -0.66 7.93 16.56
C ASP A 97 -1.14 6.53 16.13
N ILE A 98 -0.31 5.77 15.42
CA ILE A 98 -0.70 4.51 14.78
C ILE A 98 -1.15 3.43 15.79
N ASP A 99 -0.56 3.42 16.99
CA ASP A 99 -1.01 2.59 18.11
C ASP A 99 -2.44 2.91 18.57
N GLU A 100 -2.85 4.18 18.48
CA GLU A 100 -4.21 4.61 18.81
C GLU A 100 -5.17 4.30 17.67
N ILE A 101 -4.73 4.54 16.44
CA ILE A 101 -5.45 4.21 15.21
C ILE A 101 -5.83 2.72 15.19
N PHE A 102 -4.89 1.81 15.48
CA PHE A 102 -5.11 0.37 15.44
C PHE A 102 -5.90 -0.21 16.63
N GLN A 103 -6.53 0.63 17.47
CA GLN A 103 -7.47 0.14 18.49
C GLN A 103 -8.82 -0.30 17.88
N ASP A 104 -9.13 0.18 16.68
CA ASP A 104 -10.30 -0.21 15.91
C ASP A 104 -9.99 -1.33 14.89
N ASP A 105 -11.03 -2.02 14.42
CA ASP A 105 -10.89 -3.09 13.43
C ASP A 105 -10.57 -2.51 12.04
N PHE A 106 -9.46 -2.96 11.43
CA PHE A 106 -9.09 -2.62 10.05
C PHE A 106 -9.34 -3.75 9.07
N PHE A 107 -10.06 -3.45 7.99
CA PHE A 107 -10.24 -4.35 6.84
C PHE A 107 -9.19 -4.04 5.78
N PHE A 108 -8.93 -4.98 4.87
CA PHE A 108 -7.93 -4.80 3.82
C PHE A 108 -8.61 -4.71 2.46
N ILE A 109 -8.14 -3.79 1.62
CA ILE A 109 -8.57 -3.69 0.22
C ILE A 109 -7.37 -3.97 -0.67
N VAL A 110 -7.56 -4.84 -1.66
CA VAL A 110 -6.57 -5.11 -2.71
C VAL A 110 -7.18 -4.85 -4.08
N GLY A 111 -6.35 -4.40 -5.02
CA GLY A 111 -6.81 -4.13 -6.38
C GLY A 111 -7.33 -5.37 -7.11
N ASN A 112 -8.31 -5.18 -8.01
CA ASN A 112 -8.90 -6.27 -8.79
C ASN A 112 -7.88 -6.91 -9.76
N GLN A 113 -6.88 -6.13 -10.17
CA GLN A 113 -5.78 -6.56 -11.04
C GLN A 113 -4.45 -6.61 -10.26
N ALA A 114 -4.51 -6.60 -8.93
CA ALA A 114 -3.31 -6.51 -8.12
C ALA A 114 -2.36 -7.68 -8.38
N PRO A 115 -1.05 -7.41 -8.48
CA PRO A 115 -0.06 -8.46 -8.57
C PRO A 115 -0.06 -9.32 -7.31
N ALA A 116 0.30 -10.60 -7.45
CA ALA A 116 0.30 -11.56 -6.34
C ALA A 116 1.11 -11.09 -5.12
N MET A 117 2.12 -10.24 -5.33
CA MET A 117 2.92 -9.68 -4.26
C MET A 117 2.11 -8.77 -3.33
N ASP A 118 1.14 -8.01 -3.83
CA ASP A 118 0.28 -7.14 -2.99
C ASP A 118 -0.60 -7.98 -2.05
N VAL A 119 -1.07 -9.15 -2.52
CA VAL A 119 -1.81 -10.11 -1.70
C VAL A 119 -0.93 -10.73 -0.61
N VAL A 120 0.34 -11.02 -0.94
CA VAL A 120 1.33 -11.48 0.06
C VAL A 120 1.59 -10.38 1.09
N THR A 121 1.74 -9.13 0.65
CA THR A 121 1.95 -7.98 1.52
C THR A 121 0.83 -7.83 2.56
N ILE A 122 -0.44 -8.02 2.15
CA ILE A 122 -1.56 -8.03 3.11
C ILE A 122 -1.39 -9.10 4.18
N SER A 123 -1.01 -10.31 3.77
CA SER A 123 -0.80 -11.42 4.71
C SER A 123 0.34 -11.14 5.68
N GLU A 124 1.40 -10.48 5.22
CA GLU A 124 2.55 -10.08 6.05
C GLU A 124 2.15 -9.02 7.08
N ILE A 125 1.43 -7.97 6.65
CA ILE A 125 0.91 -6.94 7.56
C ILE A 125 -0.02 -7.58 8.61
N GLN A 126 -0.98 -8.41 8.20
CA GLN A 126 -1.90 -9.07 9.13
C GLN A 126 -1.18 -9.93 10.17
N VAL A 127 -0.14 -10.66 9.77
CA VAL A 127 0.67 -11.46 10.70
C VAL A 127 1.39 -10.56 11.70
N ALA A 128 2.04 -9.49 11.22
CA ALA A 128 2.79 -8.58 12.06
C ALA A 128 1.88 -7.86 13.08
N LEU A 129 0.74 -7.31 12.62
CA LEU A 129 -0.23 -6.66 13.50
C LEU A 129 -0.80 -7.62 14.55
N ARG A 130 -1.10 -8.86 14.17
CA ARG A 130 -1.60 -9.87 15.11
C ARG A 130 -0.55 -10.23 16.18
N ASP A 131 0.73 -10.23 15.84
CA ASP A 131 1.81 -10.49 16.80
C ASP A 131 1.94 -9.35 17.84
N LEU A 132 1.39 -8.16 17.53
CA LEU A 132 1.20 -7.02 18.44
C LEU A 132 -0.17 -7.02 19.15
N ASP A 133 -0.93 -8.13 19.11
CA ASP A 133 -2.29 -8.26 19.64
C ASP A 133 -3.32 -7.28 19.00
N ILE A 134 -3.02 -6.75 17.80
CA ILE A 134 -3.94 -5.90 17.01
C ILE A 134 -4.87 -6.80 16.20
N GLN A 135 -6.18 -6.54 16.27
CA GLN A 135 -7.17 -7.29 15.50
C GLN A 135 -7.31 -6.72 14.10
N THR A 136 -7.35 -7.61 13.12
CA THR A 136 -7.55 -7.28 11.72
C THR A 136 -8.78 -7.98 11.16
N GLY A 137 -9.53 -7.28 10.33
CA GLY A 137 -10.60 -7.82 9.50
C GLY A 137 -10.10 -8.63 8.31
N THR A 138 -11.03 -8.99 7.43
CA THR A 138 -10.75 -9.73 6.20
C THR A 138 -10.23 -8.82 5.10
N ALA A 139 -9.63 -9.43 4.08
CA ALA A 139 -9.28 -8.77 2.82
C ALA A 139 -10.43 -8.92 1.81
N GLU A 140 -10.73 -7.83 1.10
CA GLU A 140 -11.76 -7.70 0.07
C GLU A 140 -11.10 -7.17 -1.22
N LEU A 141 -11.63 -7.56 -2.38
CA LEU A 141 -11.24 -6.92 -3.65
C LEU A 141 -11.84 -5.51 -3.70
N ALA A 142 -11.19 -4.60 -4.41
CA ALA A 142 -11.66 -3.23 -4.56
C ALA A 142 -13.11 -3.14 -5.09
N ASP A 143 -13.50 -3.99 -6.06
CA ASP A 143 -14.87 -4.02 -6.59
C ASP A 143 -15.90 -4.65 -5.63
N GLU A 144 -15.46 -5.26 -4.53
CA GLU A 144 -16.35 -5.78 -3.48
C GLU A 144 -16.65 -4.73 -2.40
N VAL A 145 -15.96 -3.59 -2.44
CA VAL A 145 -16.11 -2.48 -1.50
C VAL A 145 -16.93 -1.38 -2.16
N ASP A 146 -18.20 -1.28 -1.78
CA ASP A 146 -19.11 -0.25 -2.32
C ASP A 146 -18.73 1.17 -1.88
N ASP A 147 -18.13 1.32 -0.68
CA ASP A 147 -17.83 2.60 -0.05
C ASP A 147 -16.62 2.50 0.89
N ILE A 148 -15.51 3.15 0.52
CA ILE A 148 -14.27 3.21 1.31
C ILE A 148 -14.41 4.04 2.60
N SER A 149 -15.47 4.84 2.70
CA SER A 149 -15.79 5.65 3.89
C SER A 149 -16.58 4.87 4.96
N ALA A 150 -17.04 3.66 4.65
CA ALA A 150 -17.91 2.88 5.53
C ALA A 150 -17.19 2.21 6.72
N LYS A 151 -15.87 1.98 6.62
CA LYS A 151 -15.05 1.29 7.63
C LYS A 151 -13.63 1.82 7.62
N ASN A 152 -12.84 1.39 8.60
CA ASN A 152 -11.39 1.58 8.57
C ASN A 152 -10.74 0.57 7.62
N TYR A 153 -9.93 1.06 6.69
CA TYR A 153 -9.30 0.23 5.66
C TYR A 153 -7.79 0.42 5.60
N ILE A 154 -7.07 -0.67 5.34
CA ILE A 154 -5.70 -0.65 4.83
C ILE A 154 -5.80 -1.01 3.34
N VAL A 155 -5.55 -0.02 2.48
CA VAL A 155 -5.59 -0.19 1.03
C VAL A 155 -4.18 -0.51 0.55
N VAL A 156 -3.99 -1.69 -0.04
CA VAL A 156 -2.68 -2.16 -0.50
C VAL A 156 -2.63 -2.21 -2.03
N GLY A 157 -1.60 -1.58 -2.59
CA GLY A 157 -1.32 -1.59 -4.03
C GLY A 157 -1.32 -0.20 -4.66
N ASN A 158 -0.98 -0.19 -5.95
CA ASN A 158 -0.89 1.02 -6.77
C ASN A 158 -2.26 1.43 -7.34
N PRO A 159 -2.58 2.73 -7.44
CA PRO A 159 -3.82 3.22 -8.06
C PRO A 159 -4.12 2.70 -9.48
N CYS A 160 -3.12 2.34 -10.29
CA CYS A 160 -3.34 1.79 -11.64
C CYS A 160 -4.12 0.46 -11.63
N ASP A 161 -3.90 -0.39 -10.62
CA ASP A 161 -4.48 -1.73 -10.54
C ASP A 161 -5.52 -1.86 -9.41
N ASN A 162 -5.64 -0.82 -8.57
CA ASN A 162 -6.50 -0.76 -7.40
C ASN A 162 -7.39 0.51 -7.42
N PRO A 163 -8.67 0.39 -7.83
CA PRO A 163 -9.61 1.51 -7.84
C PRO A 163 -9.77 2.24 -6.50
N ALA A 164 -9.71 1.52 -5.38
CA ALA A 164 -9.77 2.13 -4.05
C ALA A 164 -8.54 2.99 -3.75
N ALA A 165 -7.35 2.56 -4.20
CA ALA A 165 -6.15 3.40 -4.11
C ALA A 165 -6.22 4.60 -5.06
N ALA A 166 -6.82 4.45 -6.24
CA ALA A 166 -7.05 5.55 -7.18
C ALA A 166 -8.01 6.60 -6.61
N GLU A 167 -9.06 6.17 -5.92
CA GLU A 167 -9.99 7.08 -5.22
C GLU A 167 -9.26 7.89 -4.14
N LEU A 168 -8.40 7.25 -3.34
CA LEU A 168 -7.60 7.94 -2.32
C LEU A 168 -6.56 8.89 -2.91
N MET A 169 -6.12 8.68 -4.15
CA MET A 169 -5.08 9.48 -4.83
C MET A 169 -5.64 10.27 -6.01
N SER A 170 -6.93 10.60 -6.01
CA SER A 170 -7.60 11.23 -7.15
C SER A 170 -6.92 12.54 -7.55
N ASP A 171 -6.53 13.35 -6.57
CA ASP A 171 -5.91 14.66 -6.79
C ASP A 171 -4.54 14.53 -7.46
N GLU A 172 -3.69 13.59 -7.02
CA GLU A 172 -2.40 13.36 -7.65
C GLU A 172 -2.52 12.78 -9.05
N ILE A 173 -3.51 11.93 -9.28
CA ILE A 173 -3.77 11.35 -10.60
C ILE A 173 -4.26 12.44 -11.56
N GLU A 174 -5.16 13.32 -11.11
CA GLU A 174 -5.61 14.45 -11.92
C GLU A 174 -4.47 15.43 -12.23
N GLU A 175 -3.61 15.74 -11.25
CA GLU A 175 -2.46 16.63 -11.45
C GLU A 175 -1.46 16.07 -12.47
N GLN A 176 -1.23 14.75 -12.46
CA GLN A 176 -0.24 14.08 -13.31
C GLN A 176 -0.80 13.56 -14.64
N ASP A 177 -2.12 13.46 -14.79
CA ASP A 177 -2.81 12.80 -15.92
C ASP A 177 -2.30 11.35 -16.15
N ASP A 178 -1.92 10.67 -15.05
CA ASP A 178 -1.39 9.30 -15.04
C ASP A 178 -1.67 8.66 -13.67
N CYS A 179 -2.00 7.37 -13.67
CA CYS A 179 -2.13 6.60 -12.43
C CYS A 179 -0.77 6.28 -11.80
N ASN A 180 0.34 6.35 -12.55
CA ASN A 180 1.70 6.10 -12.03
C ASN A 180 2.27 7.31 -11.28
N VAL A 181 1.58 7.71 -10.20
CA VAL A 181 1.86 8.94 -9.45
C VAL A 181 3.11 8.89 -8.56
N LEU A 182 3.67 7.71 -8.32
CA LEU A 182 4.86 7.51 -7.49
C LEU A 182 6.16 7.53 -8.31
N GLU A 183 7.21 8.14 -7.77
CA GLU A 183 8.54 8.12 -8.39
C GLU A 183 9.09 6.68 -8.45
N SER A 184 9.79 6.34 -9.54
CA SER A 184 10.45 5.04 -9.68
C SER A 184 11.37 4.73 -8.49
N GLY A 185 11.15 3.57 -7.87
CA GLY A 185 11.90 3.08 -6.72
C GLY A 185 11.49 3.69 -5.38
N THR A 186 10.28 4.25 -5.29
CA THR A 186 9.70 4.73 -4.04
C THR A 186 8.42 3.96 -3.70
N ALA A 187 8.08 4.00 -2.41
CA ALA A 187 6.78 3.65 -1.90
C ALA A 187 6.30 4.72 -0.92
N GLN A 188 5.05 4.63 -0.51
CA GLN A 188 4.51 5.48 0.53
C GLN A 188 3.54 4.73 1.45
N ILE A 189 3.48 5.22 2.68
CA ILE A 189 2.38 4.98 3.61
C ILE A 189 1.70 6.32 3.81
N ARG A 190 0.38 6.40 3.60
CA ARG A 190 -0.38 7.64 3.76
C ARG A 190 -1.71 7.40 4.47
N LEU A 191 -2.03 8.28 5.41
CA LEU A 191 -3.27 8.28 6.18
C LEU A 191 -4.26 9.26 5.56
N PHE A 192 -5.49 8.80 5.36
CA PHE A 192 -6.61 9.56 4.78
C PHE A 192 -7.80 9.58 5.74
N LYS A 193 -8.50 10.71 5.79
CA LYS A 193 -9.80 10.82 6.45
C LYS A 193 -10.89 10.51 5.42
N THR A 194 -11.54 9.35 5.52
CA THR A 194 -12.58 8.96 4.54
C THR A 194 -13.98 9.34 4.99
N SER A 195 -14.23 9.43 6.30
CA SER A 195 -15.49 9.93 6.87
C SER A 195 -15.25 10.54 8.27
N PRO A 196 -16.26 11.12 8.94
CA PRO A 196 -16.13 11.59 10.33
C PRO A 196 -15.56 10.54 11.29
N ASP A 197 -15.88 9.26 11.07
CA ASP A 197 -15.59 8.16 11.99
C ASP A 197 -14.66 7.09 11.39
N SER A 198 -14.25 7.23 10.12
CA SER A 198 -13.37 6.27 9.45
C SER A 198 -12.11 6.91 8.89
N ILE A 199 -11.09 6.08 8.74
CA ILE A 199 -9.82 6.43 8.10
C ILE A 199 -9.37 5.32 7.15
N ALA A 200 -8.56 5.68 6.17
CA ALA A 200 -7.87 4.72 5.32
C ALA A 200 -6.36 4.91 5.42
N ILE A 201 -5.62 3.80 5.48
CA ILE A 201 -4.16 3.79 5.36
C ILE A 201 -3.83 3.20 3.99
N LEU A 202 -3.26 4.02 3.10
CA LEU A 202 -2.74 3.56 1.83
C LEU A 202 -1.31 3.04 2.02
N VAL A 203 -1.05 1.85 1.49
CA VAL A 203 0.27 1.24 1.36
C VAL A 203 0.52 0.98 -0.12
N SER A 204 1.35 1.79 -0.76
CA SER A 204 1.54 1.77 -2.21
C SER A 204 3.00 1.91 -2.58
N GLY A 205 3.42 1.21 -3.65
CA GLY A 205 4.74 1.33 -4.25
C GLY A 205 4.67 1.61 -5.74
N ASP A 206 5.73 2.18 -6.31
CA ASP A 206 5.87 2.32 -7.77
C ASP A 206 5.78 0.95 -8.46
N ARG A 207 6.25 -0.09 -7.77
CA ARG A 207 6.23 -1.48 -8.18
C ARG A 207 5.89 -2.39 -6.99
N PRO A 208 5.48 -3.64 -7.23
CA PRO A 208 4.99 -4.52 -6.16
C PRO A 208 6.04 -4.83 -5.09
N VAL A 209 7.32 -4.86 -5.46
CA VAL A 209 8.43 -5.02 -4.49
C VAL A 209 8.50 -3.86 -3.49
N TYR A 210 8.20 -2.63 -3.92
CA TYR A 210 8.18 -1.46 -3.05
C TYR A 210 6.89 -1.38 -2.24
N THR A 211 5.74 -1.84 -2.79
CA THR A 211 4.51 -2.04 -2.00
C THR A 211 4.78 -2.97 -0.82
N ARG A 212 5.49 -4.08 -1.06
CA ARG A 212 5.87 -5.02 0.00
C ARG A 212 6.81 -4.40 1.04
N ILE A 213 7.78 -3.60 0.62
CA ILE A 213 8.67 -2.86 1.55
C ILE A 213 7.85 -1.90 2.42
N ALA A 214 6.91 -1.16 1.84
CA ALA A 214 6.02 -0.30 2.62
C ALA A 214 5.11 -1.09 3.57
N GLY A 215 4.63 -2.27 3.14
CA GLY A 215 3.89 -3.16 4.01
C GLY A 215 4.70 -3.69 5.19
N ASP A 216 5.99 -4.01 4.98
CA ASP A 216 6.91 -4.41 6.05
C ASP A 216 7.14 -3.25 7.05
N VAL A 217 7.32 -2.02 6.55
CA VAL A 217 7.41 -0.83 7.40
C VAL A 217 6.13 -0.59 8.21
N LEU A 218 4.95 -0.75 7.59
CA LEU A 218 3.67 -0.62 8.30
C LEU A 218 3.46 -1.75 9.32
N GLY A 219 3.80 -2.99 8.97
CA GLY A 219 3.63 -4.15 9.85
C GLY A 219 4.50 -4.09 11.09
N ASN A 220 5.70 -3.51 10.97
CA ASN A 220 6.65 -3.32 12.06
C ASN A 220 6.76 -1.84 12.46
N PHE A 221 5.63 -1.13 12.49
CA PHE A 221 5.60 0.32 12.67
C PHE A 221 6.29 0.82 13.95
N ASP A 222 6.42 -0.02 14.99
CA ASP A 222 7.07 0.29 16.25
C ASP A 222 8.61 0.38 16.12
N GLU A 223 9.17 -0.19 15.05
CA GLU A 223 10.59 -0.09 14.70
C GLU A 223 10.92 1.18 13.90
N TYR A 224 9.90 1.89 13.37
CA TYR A 224 10.07 3.04 12.49
C TYR A 224 9.48 4.33 13.08
N PRO A 225 10.16 5.49 12.94
CA PRO A 225 9.65 6.76 13.41
C PRO A 225 8.62 7.36 12.43
N LEU A 226 7.48 6.69 12.25
CA LEU A 226 6.40 7.18 11.40
C LEU A 226 5.79 8.45 12.02
N THR A 227 5.74 9.54 11.26
CA THR A 227 5.11 10.80 11.70
C THR A 227 4.40 11.48 10.52
N GLY A 228 3.61 12.52 10.80
CA GLY A 228 2.84 13.22 9.76
C GLY A 228 1.69 12.40 9.19
N THR A 229 1.15 12.81 8.06
CA THR A 229 0.06 12.09 7.37
C THR A 229 0.57 11.18 6.27
N ALA A 230 1.80 11.39 5.80
CA ALA A 230 2.41 10.58 4.76
C ALA A 230 3.92 10.44 4.97
N VAL A 231 4.43 9.25 4.64
CA VAL A 231 5.86 8.92 4.63
C VAL A 231 6.19 8.30 3.29
N GLU A 232 7.21 8.84 2.62
CA GLU A 232 7.87 8.22 1.47
C GLU A 232 8.94 7.26 1.96
N ILE A 233 9.02 6.09 1.33
CA ILE A 233 9.92 5.01 1.65
C ILE A 233 10.79 4.73 0.42
N ARG A 234 12.10 4.65 0.62
CA ARG A 234 13.08 4.29 -0.42
C ARG A 234 14.06 3.25 0.09
N GLY A 235 14.79 2.63 -0.83
CA GLY A 235 15.86 1.68 -0.50
C GLY A 235 15.39 0.23 -0.42
N PRO A 236 16.26 -0.69 0.05
CA PRO A 236 15.94 -2.11 0.15
C PRO A 236 15.12 -2.43 1.42
N ALA A 237 14.49 -3.60 1.44
CA ALA A 237 13.63 -4.05 2.54
C ALA A 237 14.33 -4.14 3.90
N ASP A 238 15.61 -4.50 3.93
CA ASP A 238 16.38 -4.70 5.16
C ASP A 238 16.86 -3.39 5.81
N ASN A 239 16.82 -2.27 5.07
CA ASN A 239 17.22 -0.97 5.59
C ASN A 239 16.55 0.17 4.78
N PRO A 240 15.21 0.32 4.89
CA PRO A 240 14.50 1.36 4.18
C PRO A 240 14.82 2.74 4.78
N SER A 241 14.92 3.75 3.92
CA SER A 241 14.98 5.16 4.33
C SER A 241 13.59 5.78 4.28
N LEU A 242 13.21 6.49 5.34
CA LEU A 242 11.91 7.14 5.47
C LEU A 242 12.07 8.67 5.36
N ASN A 243 11.28 9.29 4.49
CA ASN A 243 11.19 10.74 4.33
C ASN A 243 9.76 11.19 4.57
N LEU A 244 9.57 12.26 5.35
CA LEU A 244 8.25 12.86 5.52
C LEU A 244 7.86 13.62 4.24
N ILE A 245 6.62 13.42 3.81
CA ILE A 245 5.99 14.17 2.73
C ILE A 245 4.77 14.88 3.33
N GLU A 246 4.80 16.20 3.33
CA GLU A 246 3.73 17.08 3.82
C GLU A 246 2.68 17.34 2.74
#